data_AF-A0A8T0XF07-F1
#
_entry.id   AF-A0A8T0XF07-F1
#
_cell.length_a   1.000
_cell.length_b   1.000
_cell.length_c   1.000
_cell.angle_alpha   90.00
_cell.angle_beta   90.00
_cell.angle_gamma   90.00
#
_symmetry.space_group_name_H-M   'P 1'
#
loop_
_entity.id
_entity.type
_entity.pdbx_description
1 polymer ?
#
loop_
_entity_poly.entity_id
_entity_poly.type
_entity_poly.pdbx_seq_one_letter_code
_entity_poly.pdbx_strand_id
1 'polypeptide(L)'
;MYGGGGHYGGDGGGAANANSLFGGGGFMPSQSTAVPESSGGVSKGRNAQTLLPLTVKQIMDAAQASDDKSNFTINGVEVSTVRLVGRMLGKIERVTDVQFTLDDGTGKIDVNRWENESSDTKEMADVNDGNYVIVNGGLKGFQGKRHVVAYSVRRVTNFNDITHHFLHCIYVHLELTRSKATSFLGSGNTSENDVSSLIMNVFHDPAIIDREDGITKAYVIERLKLPEDMVSKVFQQHIDDGNIYNTIDDLHFKSAMNG
;
A
#
# COMPACT_ATOMS: atom_id res chain seq x y z
N MET A 1 -57.41 -68.51 11.87
CA MET A 1 -58.53 -68.70 10.92
C MET A 1 -58.83 -67.36 10.30
N TYR A 2 -58.84 -67.29 8.95
CA TYR A 2 -59.28 -66.20 8.07
C TYR A 2 -58.55 -64.85 8.23
N GLY A 3 -58.16 -64.14 7.18
CA GLY A 3 -58.56 -64.17 5.77
C GLY A 3 -58.49 -62.72 5.29
N GLY A 4 -57.72 -62.47 4.22
CA GLY A 4 -57.47 -61.12 3.70
C GLY A 4 -58.61 -60.56 2.85
N GLY A 5 -58.54 -59.25 2.60
CA GLY A 5 -59.28 -58.56 1.54
C GLY A 5 -59.31 -57.03 1.66
N GLY A 6 -58.80 -56.33 0.64
CA GLY A 6 -59.46 -55.14 0.05
C GLY A 6 -58.99 -53.71 0.39
N HIS A 7 -58.20 -53.12 -0.53
CA HIS A 7 -58.28 -51.76 -1.14
C HIS A 7 -58.65 -50.50 -0.31
N TYR A 8 -57.85 -49.43 -0.42
CA TYR A 8 -58.13 -48.16 -1.14
C TYR A 8 -56.90 -47.22 -1.06
N GLY A 9 -56.60 -46.49 -2.14
CA GLY A 9 -55.42 -45.61 -2.26
C GLY A 9 -55.56 -44.22 -1.64
N GLY A 10 -54.47 -43.45 -1.69
CA GLY A 10 -54.48 -42.03 -1.32
C GLY A 10 -53.09 -41.47 -1.03
N ASP A 11 -52.62 -40.61 -1.93
CA ASP A 11 -51.40 -39.82 -1.96
C ASP A 11 -51.28 -38.85 -0.76
N GLY A 12 -50.05 -38.49 -0.35
CA GLY A 12 -49.83 -37.46 0.68
C GLY A 12 -48.42 -37.42 1.25
N GLY A 13 -47.56 -36.61 0.63
CA GLY A 13 -46.13 -36.47 0.88
C GLY A 13 -45.69 -35.98 2.27
N GLY A 14 -44.38 -36.13 2.53
CA GLY A 14 -43.71 -35.55 3.68
C GLY A 14 -42.40 -36.26 4.01
N ALA A 15 -41.35 -35.99 3.23
CA ALA A 15 -40.03 -36.58 3.40
C ALA A 15 -39.37 -36.17 4.71
N ALA A 16 -39.09 -37.17 5.56
CA ALA A 16 -37.99 -37.14 6.51
C ALA A 16 -36.97 -38.18 6.03
N ASN A 17 -35.72 -37.78 5.82
CA ASN A 17 -34.64 -38.75 5.99
C ASN A 17 -33.43 -38.08 6.64
N ALA A 18 -33.08 -38.69 7.77
CA ALA A 18 -31.93 -38.40 8.58
C ALA A 18 -30.74 -39.23 8.08
N ASN A 19 -29.55 -38.75 8.43
CA ASN A 19 -28.26 -39.45 8.40
C ASN A 19 -27.72 -39.83 7.01
N SER A 20 -26.42 -39.79 6.74
CA SER A 20 -25.23 -39.26 7.39
C SER A 20 -24.08 -39.77 6.52
N LEU A 21 -22.97 -39.02 6.49
CA LEU A 21 -21.61 -39.57 6.49
C LEU A 21 -20.99 -40.00 5.14
N PHE A 22 -19.74 -39.53 4.98
CA PHE A 22 -18.67 -39.92 4.05
C PHE A 22 -18.55 -39.17 2.71
N GLY A 23 -17.44 -38.41 2.61
CA GLY A 23 -16.35 -38.83 1.72
C GLY A 23 -16.18 -38.07 0.40
N GLY A 24 -15.14 -37.22 0.35
CA GLY A 24 -14.24 -37.05 -0.80
C GLY A 24 -14.84 -36.63 -2.15
N GLY A 25 -14.89 -35.33 -2.42
CA GLY A 25 -15.15 -34.79 -3.76
C GLY A 25 -13.85 -34.63 -4.56
N GLY A 26 -13.55 -35.61 -5.40
CA GLY A 26 -12.51 -35.56 -6.43
C GLY A 26 -12.92 -34.72 -7.65
N PHE A 27 -11.91 -34.20 -8.33
CA PHE A 27 -11.98 -33.41 -9.56
C PHE A 27 -12.67 -34.18 -10.71
N MET A 28 -13.63 -33.55 -11.39
CA MET A 28 -14.15 -34.00 -12.69
C MET A 28 -13.76 -33.01 -13.79
N PRO A 29 -13.13 -33.43 -14.90
CA PRO A 29 -12.91 -32.57 -16.06
C PRO A 29 -14.09 -32.71 -17.04
N SER A 30 -14.82 -31.62 -17.30
CA SER A 30 -15.81 -31.61 -18.38
C SER A 30 -15.26 -30.90 -19.62
N GLN A 31 -14.96 -31.73 -20.63
CA GLN A 31 -15.28 -31.58 -22.04
C GLN A 31 -15.12 -30.21 -22.72
N SER A 32 -14.13 -30.17 -23.61
CA SER A 32 -13.88 -29.19 -24.66
C SER A 32 -15.06 -29.00 -25.63
N THR A 33 -15.46 -27.75 -25.84
CA THR A 33 -16.19 -27.27 -27.03
C THR A 33 -15.47 -26.04 -27.59
N ALA A 34 -15.12 -26.09 -28.87
CA ALA A 34 -14.44 -25.03 -29.59
C ALA A 34 -15.43 -23.97 -30.10
N VAL A 35 -15.13 -22.69 -29.92
CA VAL A 35 -15.64 -21.55 -30.71
C VAL A 35 -14.68 -20.33 -30.59
N PRO A 36 -14.64 -19.42 -31.58
CA PRO A 36 -13.40 -18.87 -32.16
C PRO A 36 -12.88 -17.55 -31.54
N GLU A 37 -11.65 -17.23 -31.90
CA GLU A 37 -10.91 -15.99 -31.58
C GLU A 37 -11.72 -14.71 -31.81
N SER A 38 -11.75 -13.85 -30.77
CA SER A 38 -11.86 -12.41 -30.96
C SER A 38 -11.01 -11.67 -29.91
N SER A 39 -10.03 -10.94 -30.44
CA SER A 39 -9.52 -9.65 -29.96
C SER A 39 -9.30 -9.45 -28.44
N GLY A 40 -8.02 -9.49 -28.06
CA GLY A 40 -7.41 -8.37 -27.34
C GLY A 40 -7.91 -8.08 -25.92
N GLY A 41 -7.81 -9.06 -25.02
CA GLY A 41 -7.79 -8.79 -23.59
C GLY A 41 -6.36 -8.90 -23.09
N VAL A 42 -5.59 -7.80 -23.06
CA VAL A 42 -4.40 -7.72 -22.22
C VAL A 42 -4.90 -8.00 -20.81
N SER A 43 -4.59 -9.18 -20.29
CA SER A 43 -4.77 -9.50 -18.89
C SER A 43 -4.02 -8.44 -18.12
N LYS A 44 -4.77 -7.46 -17.59
CA LYS A 44 -4.25 -6.44 -16.68
C LYS A 44 -3.50 -7.22 -15.62
N GLY A 45 -2.17 -7.15 -15.69
CA GLY A 45 -1.29 -7.93 -14.84
C GLY A 45 -1.80 -7.78 -13.41
N ARG A 46 -1.96 -8.91 -12.73
CA ARG A 46 -2.33 -8.96 -11.32
C ARG A 46 -1.29 -8.09 -10.60
N ASN A 47 -1.62 -6.82 -10.36
CA ASN A 47 -0.73 -5.88 -9.71
C ASN A 47 -0.39 -6.52 -8.37
N ALA A 48 0.90 -6.80 -8.15
CA ALA A 48 1.35 -7.43 -6.93
C ALA A 48 0.91 -6.52 -5.77
N GLN A 49 -0.09 -6.94 -4.99
CA GLN A 49 -0.50 -6.23 -3.79
C GLN A 49 0.69 -6.25 -2.83
N THR A 50 1.35 -5.11 -2.71
CA THR A 50 2.55 -4.98 -1.89
C THR A 50 2.12 -4.57 -0.49
N LEU A 51 2.57 -5.31 0.52
CA LEU A 51 2.40 -4.95 1.93
C LEU A 51 3.35 -3.78 2.23
N LEU A 52 2.81 -2.58 2.38
CA LEU A 52 3.63 -1.39 2.64
C LEU A 52 3.72 -1.08 4.14
N PRO A 53 4.93 -0.96 4.72
CA PRO A 53 5.08 -0.41 6.05
C PRO A 53 4.81 1.09 6.00
N LEU A 54 3.82 1.57 6.75
CA LEU A 54 3.45 2.97 6.80
C LEU A 54 3.23 3.42 8.23
N THR A 55 3.42 4.72 8.48
CA THR A 55 2.90 5.38 9.68
C THR A 55 1.43 5.77 9.48
N VAL A 56 0.71 5.99 10.58
CA VAL A 56 -0.67 6.48 10.52
C VAL A 56 -0.74 7.84 9.82
N LYS A 57 0.21 8.73 10.07
CA LYS A 57 0.27 10.04 9.40
C LYS A 57 0.39 9.91 7.87
N GLN A 58 1.25 9.00 7.39
CA GLN A 58 1.37 8.72 5.95
C GLN A 58 0.05 8.23 5.35
N ILE A 59 -0.70 7.41 6.08
CA ILE A 59 -2.04 6.96 5.66
C ILE A 59 -3.03 8.12 5.62
N MET A 60 -3.04 8.99 6.63
CA MET A 60 -3.97 10.11 6.69
C MET A 60 -3.73 11.13 5.58
N ASP A 61 -2.46 11.35 5.21
CA ASP A 61 -2.07 12.30 4.16
C ASP A 61 -2.13 11.70 2.75
N ALA A 62 -2.39 10.39 2.60
CA ALA A 62 -2.41 9.74 1.28
C ALA A 62 -3.50 10.34 0.38
N ALA A 63 -3.20 10.53 -0.91
CA ALA A 63 -4.19 11.04 -1.86
C ALA A 63 -5.22 9.95 -2.21
N GLN A 64 -6.50 10.32 -2.27
CA GLN A 64 -7.58 9.42 -2.67
C GLN A 64 -7.92 9.65 -4.15
N ALA A 65 -7.89 8.58 -4.95
CA ALA A 65 -8.18 8.67 -6.38
C ALA A 65 -9.70 8.76 -6.60
N SER A 66 -10.25 9.98 -6.61
CA SER A 66 -11.68 10.30 -6.79
C SER A 66 -12.63 9.82 -5.66
N ASP A 67 -13.80 10.45 -5.59
CA ASP A 67 -14.79 10.30 -4.51
C ASP A 67 -15.42 8.88 -4.41
N ASP A 68 -15.31 8.08 -5.47
CA ASP A 68 -16.02 6.79 -5.60
C ASP A 68 -15.10 5.54 -5.55
N LYS A 69 -13.78 5.71 -5.40
CA LYS A 69 -12.85 4.56 -5.33
C LYS A 69 -12.06 4.55 -4.03
N SER A 70 -12.06 3.37 -3.39
CA SER A 70 -11.29 3.03 -2.18
C SER A 70 -9.78 2.95 -2.40
N ASN A 71 -9.26 3.57 -3.46
CA ASN A 71 -7.89 3.40 -3.90
C ASN A 71 -7.07 4.59 -3.41
N PHE A 72 -6.15 4.30 -2.50
CA PHE A 72 -5.24 5.28 -1.92
C PHE A 72 -3.94 5.29 -2.70
N THR A 73 -3.30 6.45 -2.79
CA THR A 73 -1.97 6.57 -3.36
C THR A 73 -1.05 7.33 -2.43
N ILE A 74 0.16 6.81 -2.25
CA ILE A 74 1.25 7.49 -1.54
C ILE A 74 2.40 7.58 -2.53
N ASN A 75 2.88 8.79 -2.80
CA ASN A 75 3.92 9.06 -3.78
C ASN A 75 3.62 8.50 -5.19
N GLY A 76 2.33 8.38 -5.56
CA GLY A 76 1.90 7.82 -6.84
C GLY A 76 1.81 6.29 -6.88
N VAL A 77 2.17 5.60 -5.80
CA VAL A 77 2.00 4.15 -5.67
C VAL A 77 0.66 3.83 -5.04
N GLU A 78 -0.10 2.93 -5.65
CA GLU A 78 -1.36 2.43 -5.11
C GLU A 78 -1.12 1.66 -3.81
N VAL A 79 -1.85 2.04 -2.76
CA VAL A 79 -1.78 1.45 -1.43
C VAL A 79 -3.08 0.70 -1.16
N SER A 80 -3.01 -0.63 -1.18
CA SER A 80 -4.13 -1.49 -0.80
C SER A 80 -3.92 -2.15 0.56
N THR A 81 -2.69 -2.56 0.85
CA THR A 81 -2.34 -3.41 2.00
C THR A 81 -1.20 -2.78 2.77
N VAL A 82 -1.37 -2.66 4.09
CA VAL A 82 -0.47 -1.92 4.96
C VAL A 82 -0.02 -2.76 6.16
N ARG A 83 1.19 -2.48 6.63
CA ARG A 83 1.70 -2.93 7.92
C ARG A 83 1.85 -1.70 8.83
N LEU A 84 1.26 -1.78 10.01
CA LEU A 84 1.32 -0.77 11.06
C LEU A 84 1.87 -1.38 12.34
N VAL A 85 2.58 -0.59 13.15
CA VAL A 85 2.96 -0.94 14.52
C VAL A 85 2.62 0.22 15.44
N GLY A 86 1.83 -0.05 16.46
CA GLY A 86 1.37 0.99 17.39
C GLY A 86 0.71 0.40 18.63
N ARG A 87 0.29 1.27 19.54
CA ARG A 87 -0.42 0.91 20.76
C ARG A 87 -1.90 0.71 20.47
N MET A 88 -2.45 -0.41 20.96
CA MET A 88 -3.89 -0.69 20.93
C MET A 88 -4.61 0.12 22.01
N LEU A 89 -5.72 0.75 21.63
CA LEU A 89 -6.58 1.54 22.51
C LEU A 89 -8.06 1.21 22.24
N GLY A 90 -8.87 1.10 23.30
CA GLY A 90 -10.32 1.00 23.16
C GLY A 90 -10.78 -0.28 22.47
N LYS A 91 -10.19 -1.43 22.82
CA LYS A 91 -10.59 -2.74 22.31
C LYS A 91 -12.04 -3.03 22.66
N ILE A 92 -12.86 -3.31 21.64
CA ILE A 92 -14.26 -3.72 21.72
C ILE A 92 -14.38 -5.05 21.02
N GLU A 93 -14.63 -6.11 21.79
CA GLU A 93 -14.89 -7.45 21.26
C GLU A 93 -16.39 -7.67 21.07
N ARG A 94 -16.75 -8.22 19.90
CA ARG A 94 -18.10 -8.66 19.56
C ARG A 94 -18.00 -10.08 18.99
N VAL A 95 -19.15 -10.71 18.82
CA VAL A 95 -19.24 -12.08 18.28
C VAL A 95 -18.64 -12.20 16.87
N THR A 96 -18.75 -11.14 16.07
CA THR A 96 -18.35 -11.15 14.65
C THR A 96 -16.97 -10.53 14.40
N ASP A 97 -16.53 -9.65 15.28
CA ASP A 97 -15.40 -8.79 15.05
C ASP A 97 -14.83 -8.21 16.35
N VAL A 98 -13.56 -7.82 16.26
CA VAL A 98 -12.88 -7.02 17.27
C VAL A 98 -12.49 -5.68 16.65
N GLN A 99 -12.89 -4.60 17.31
CA GLN A 99 -12.60 -3.22 16.92
C GLN A 99 -11.66 -2.58 17.92
N PHE A 100 -10.72 -1.78 17.46
CA PHE A 100 -9.84 -0.98 18.32
C PHE A 100 -9.24 0.18 17.53
N THR A 101 -8.67 1.15 18.24
CA THR A 101 -7.86 2.22 17.66
C THR A 101 -6.38 1.90 17.83
N LEU A 102 -5.60 2.02 16.76
CA LEU A 102 -4.14 1.94 16.79
C LEU A 102 -3.55 3.35 16.84
N ASP A 103 -2.66 3.60 17.80
CA ASP A 103 -1.92 4.85 17.96
C ASP A 103 -0.40 4.59 17.83
N ASP A 104 0.23 5.11 16.78
CA ASP A 104 1.67 4.97 16.55
C ASP A 104 2.47 6.22 16.97
N GLY A 105 1.82 7.21 17.59
CA GLY A 105 2.42 8.51 17.93
C GLY A 105 2.46 9.52 16.78
N THR A 106 2.22 9.10 15.54
CA THR A 106 2.05 10.00 14.38
C THR A 106 0.58 10.28 14.07
N GLY A 107 -0.32 9.45 14.60
CA GLY A 107 -1.76 9.61 14.51
C GLY A 107 -2.50 8.41 15.08
N LYS A 108 -3.83 8.43 14.94
CA LYS A 108 -4.72 7.35 15.34
C LYS A 108 -5.53 6.83 14.16
N ILE A 109 -5.73 5.53 14.09
CA ILE A 109 -6.54 4.90 13.04
C ILE A 109 -7.38 3.77 13.60
N ASP A 110 -8.62 3.68 13.14
CA ASP A 110 -9.54 2.60 13.52
C ASP A 110 -9.17 1.31 12.78
N VAL A 111 -9.20 0.21 13.51
CA VAL A 111 -8.87 -1.13 13.03
C VAL A 111 -10.02 -2.07 13.33
N ASN A 112 -10.43 -2.84 12.33
CA ASN A 112 -11.45 -3.88 12.45
C ASN A 112 -10.87 -5.25 12.08
N ARG A 113 -10.98 -6.23 12.96
CA ARG A 113 -10.57 -7.62 12.74
C ARG A 113 -11.81 -8.52 12.78
N TRP A 114 -12.17 -9.12 11.65
CA TRP A 114 -13.27 -10.09 11.58
C TRP A 114 -12.85 -11.43 12.19
N GLU A 115 -13.76 -12.09 12.90
CA GLU A 115 -13.59 -13.46 13.38
C GLU A 115 -14.19 -14.44 12.36
N ASN A 116 -13.34 -15.08 11.56
CA ASN A 116 -13.79 -16.07 10.57
C ASN A 116 -13.59 -17.50 11.07
N GLU A 117 -12.54 -17.73 11.86
CA GLU A 117 -12.14 -19.04 12.35
C GLU A 117 -11.66 -18.98 13.81
N SER A 118 -11.66 -20.13 14.50
CA SER A 118 -11.24 -20.21 15.91
C SER A 118 -9.80 -19.75 16.19
N SER A 119 -8.93 -19.72 15.19
CA SER A 119 -7.58 -19.15 15.27
C SER A 119 -7.60 -17.63 15.43
N ASP A 120 -8.57 -16.94 14.82
CA ASP A 120 -8.70 -15.48 14.89
C ASP A 120 -9.03 -15.03 16.32
N THR A 121 -9.95 -15.75 16.97
CA THR A 121 -10.33 -15.49 18.37
C THR A 121 -9.13 -15.67 19.31
N LYS A 122 -8.30 -16.70 19.08
CA LYS A 122 -7.08 -16.93 19.90
C LYS A 122 -6.05 -15.82 19.71
N GLU A 123 -5.83 -15.39 18.46
CA GLU A 123 -4.94 -14.27 18.15
C GLU A 123 -5.38 -13.00 18.90
N MET A 124 -6.67 -12.69 18.89
CA MET A 124 -7.20 -11.49 19.54
C MET A 124 -7.26 -11.60 21.07
N ALA A 125 -7.37 -12.80 21.64
CA ALA A 125 -7.31 -13.03 23.08
C ALA A 125 -5.94 -12.67 23.69
N ASP A 126 -4.85 -12.79 22.93
CA ASP A 126 -3.47 -12.53 23.37
C ASP A 126 -3.08 -11.03 23.39
N VAL A 127 -3.95 -10.15 22.88
CA VAL A 127 -3.73 -8.70 22.79
C VAL A 127 -4.78 -7.92 23.60
N ASN A 128 -4.33 -6.91 24.33
CA ASN A 128 -5.18 -6.05 25.16
C ASN A 128 -4.81 -4.58 25.01
N ASP A 129 -5.70 -3.70 25.46
CA ASP A 129 -5.44 -2.27 25.54
C ASP A 129 -4.09 -1.95 26.22
N GLY A 130 -3.39 -0.99 25.65
CA GLY A 130 -2.05 -0.57 26.07
C GLY A 130 -0.91 -1.45 25.53
N ASN A 131 -1.19 -2.63 24.96
CA ASN A 131 -0.17 -3.43 24.27
C ASN A 131 0.24 -2.75 22.96
N TYR A 132 1.52 -2.88 22.61
CA TYR A 132 1.96 -2.63 21.24
C TYR A 132 1.63 -3.83 20.37
N VAL A 133 1.09 -3.57 19.18
CA VAL A 133 0.66 -4.59 18.23
C VAL A 133 1.21 -4.29 16.84
N ILE A 134 1.47 -5.35 16.09
CA ILE A 134 1.76 -5.34 14.66
C ILE A 134 0.46 -5.70 13.94
N VAL A 135 -0.05 -4.80 13.11
CA VAL A 135 -1.26 -4.98 12.31
C VAL A 135 -0.88 -5.10 10.85
N ASN A 136 -1.27 -6.18 10.18
CA ASN A 136 -1.26 -6.25 8.72
C ASN A 136 -2.72 -6.26 8.23
N GLY A 137 -3.08 -5.37 7.32
CA GLY A 137 -4.46 -5.25 6.88
C GLY A 137 -4.67 -4.47 5.60
N GLY A 138 -5.89 -4.52 5.09
CA GLY A 138 -6.33 -3.74 3.95
C GLY A 138 -6.73 -2.32 4.37
N LEU A 139 -6.20 -1.31 3.70
CA LEU A 139 -6.60 0.08 3.91
C LEU A 139 -7.94 0.34 3.19
N LYS A 140 -8.89 0.94 3.92
CA LYS A 140 -10.24 1.23 3.43
C LYS A 140 -10.62 2.68 3.73
N GLY A 141 -11.43 3.24 2.84
CA GLY A 141 -11.99 4.58 2.96
C GLY A 141 -13.48 4.55 2.73
N PHE A 142 -14.24 5.27 3.56
CA PHE A 142 -15.67 5.48 3.35
C PHE A 142 -16.05 6.86 3.87
N GLN A 143 -16.66 7.69 3.03
CA GLN A 143 -17.09 9.06 3.37
C GLN A 143 -16.00 9.88 4.08
N GLY A 144 -14.78 9.87 3.54
CA GLY A 144 -13.63 10.58 4.09
C GLY A 144 -12.99 9.95 5.33
N LYS A 145 -13.59 8.91 5.94
CA LYS A 145 -12.99 8.18 7.06
C LYS A 145 -12.14 7.02 6.57
N ARG A 146 -10.91 6.95 7.08
CA ARG A 146 -9.94 5.89 6.76
C ARG A 146 -9.85 4.92 7.92
N HIS A 147 -9.86 3.63 7.61
CA HIS A 147 -9.73 2.56 8.59
C HIS A 147 -8.99 1.36 7.99
N VAL A 148 -8.51 0.46 8.84
CA VAL A 148 -7.83 -0.76 8.42
C VAL A 148 -8.69 -1.97 8.74
N VAL A 149 -8.91 -2.83 7.75
CA VAL A 149 -9.45 -4.17 7.97
C VAL A 149 -8.26 -5.11 8.16
N ALA A 150 -8.02 -5.53 9.39
CA ALA A 150 -6.87 -6.36 9.75
C ALA A 150 -7.05 -7.81 9.26
N TYR A 151 -6.00 -8.34 8.63
CA TYR A 151 -5.85 -9.76 8.33
C TYR A 151 -5.14 -10.50 9.47
N SER A 152 -4.27 -9.80 10.20
CA SER A 152 -3.57 -10.31 11.38
C SER A 152 -3.22 -9.19 12.34
N VAL A 153 -3.29 -9.50 13.63
CA VAL A 153 -2.89 -8.64 14.73
C VAL A 153 -1.99 -9.46 15.66
N ARG A 154 -0.74 -9.06 15.85
CA ARG A 154 0.17 -9.73 16.79
C ARG A 154 0.66 -8.79 17.86
N ARG A 155 0.72 -9.28 19.09
CA ARG A 155 1.42 -8.59 20.18
C ARG A 155 2.91 -8.42 19.84
N VAL A 156 3.44 -7.24 20.08
CA VAL A 156 4.89 -6.99 20.07
C VAL A 156 5.47 -7.57 21.36
N THR A 157 6.39 -8.52 21.21
CA THR A 157 7.15 -9.13 22.33
C THR A 157 8.59 -8.66 22.37
N ASN A 158 9.15 -8.28 21.21
CA ASN A 158 10.45 -7.63 21.09
C ASN A 158 10.25 -6.15 20.71
N PHE A 159 10.57 -5.24 21.63
CA PHE A 159 10.35 -3.80 21.43
C PHE A 159 11.24 -3.20 20.33
N ASN A 160 12.30 -3.88 19.89
CA ASN A 160 13.07 -3.47 18.72
C ASN A 160 12.23 -3.48 17.43
N ASP A 161 11.13 -4.24 17.38
CA ASP A 161 10.21 -4.26 16.24
C ASP A 161 9.56 -2.90 15.99
N ILE A 162 9.40 -2.07 17.04
CA ILE A 162 8.82 -0.73 16.94
C ILE A 162 9.80 0.20 16.22
N THR A 163 11.03 0.29 16.72
CA THR A 163 12.09 1.11 16.08
C THR A 163 12.36 0.64 14.66
N HIS A 164 12.48 -0.68 14.45
CA HIS A 164 12.66 -1.26 13.13
C HIS A 164 11.52 -0.88 12.18
N HIS A 165 10.26 -0.88 12.66
CA HIS A 165 9.14 -0.50 11.82
C HIS A 165 9.22 0.95 11.34
N PHE A 166 9.57 1.91 12.21
CA PHE A 166 9.72 3.31 11.80
C PHE A 166 10.87 3.50 10.81
N LEU A 167 12.02 2.86 11.06
CA LEU A 167 13.14 2.85 10.12
C LEU A 167 12.72 2.27 8.77
N HIS A 168 11.92 1.20 8.76
CA HIS A 168 11.43 0.59 7.53
C HIS A 168 10.43 1.49 6.79
N CYS A 169 9.54 2.21 7.49
CA CYS A 169 8.65 3.19 6.89
C CYS A 169 9.43 4.32 6.20
N ILE A 170 10.47 4.83 6.85
CA ILE A 170 11.36 5.87 6.29
C ILE A 170 12.09 5.33 5.06
N TYR A 171 12.71 4.16 5.17
CA TYR A 171 13.45 3.54 4.07
C TYR A 171 12.57 3.34 2.83
N VAL A 172 11.39 2.71 3.00
CA VAL A 172 10.45 2.49 1.88
C VAL A 172 9.97 3.81 1.31
N HIS A 173 9.65 4.80 2.15
CA HIS A 173 9.24 6.12 1.67
C HIS A 173 10.32 6.79 0.80
N LEU A 174 11.59 6.71 1.18
CA LEU A 174 12.71 7.24 0.39
C LEU A 174 12.85 6.52 -0.96
N GLU A 175 12.76 5.19 -0.98
CA GLU A 175 12.86 4.40 -2.22
C GLU A 175 11.70 4.68 -3.18
N LEU A 176 10.48 4.82 -2.66
CA LEU A 176 9.31 5.20 -3.46
C LEU A 176 9.45 6.63 -4.01
N THR A 177 10.02 7.55 -3.24
CA THR A 177 10.23 8.94 -3.65
C THR A 177 11.33 9.05 -4.71
N ARG A 178 12.44 8.32 -4.55
CA ARG A 178 13.53 8.23 -5.55
C ARG A 178 13.07 7.62 -6.87
N SER A 179 12.26 6.57 -6.80
CA SER A 179 11.71 5.89 -7.99
C SER A 179 10.81 6.80 -8.82
N LYS A 180 10.15 7.77 -8.17
CA LYS A 180 9.36 8.78 -8.87
C LYS A 180 10.28 9.73 -9.65
N ALA A 181 11.37 10.20 -9.04
CA ALA A 181 12.36 11.04 -9.72
C ALA A 181 12.96 10.37 -10.96
N THR A 182 13.14 9.05 -10.95
CA THR A 182 13.64 8.29 -12.12
C THR A 182 12.55 7.92 -13.13
N SER A 183 11.29 7.74 -12.73
CA SER A 183 10.17 7.42 -13.63
C SER A 183 9.73 8.61 -14.49
N PHE A 184 9.99 9.84 -14.05
CA PHE A 184 9.77 11.05 -14.85
C PHE A 184 10.72 11.16 -16.06
N LEU A 185 11.78 10.34 -16.13
CA LEU A 185 12.76 10.36 -17.22
C LEU A 185 12.31 9.55 -18.46
N GLY A 186 11.20 8.81 -18.37
CA GLY A 186 10.75 7.86 -19.40
C GLY A 186 9.52 8.26 -20.21
N SER A 187 8.86 9.38 -19.89
CA SER A 187 7.70 9.88 -20.64
C SER A 187 8.11 11.12 -21.42
N GLY A 188 8.08 11.05 -22.75
CA GLY A 188 8.56 12.09 -23.68
C GLY A 188 7.78 13.42 -23.69
N ASN A 189 7.13 13.77 -22.58
CA ASN A 189 6.55 15.08 -22.31
C ASN A 189 6.88 15.48 -20.86
N THR A 190 8.15 15.73 -20.59
CA THR A 190 8.59 16.40 -19.36
C THR A 190 8.29 17.88 -19.48
N SER A 191 7.44 18.43 -18.61
CA SER A 191 7.22 19.87 -18.57
C SER A 191 8.44 20.58 -17.96
N GLU A 192 8.66 21.84 -18.32
CA GLU A 192 9.79 22.63 -17.81
C GLU A 192 9.81 22.72 -16.27
N ASN A 193 8.62 22.76 -15.65
CA ASN A 193 8.44 22.73 -14.20
C ASN A 193 8.87 21.39 -13.57
N ASP A 194 8.70 20.28 -14.28
CA ASP A 194 9.13 18.96 -13.80
C ASP A 194 10.65 18.86 -13.81
N VAL A 195 11.28 19.38 -14.87
CA VAL A 195 12.75 19.43 -14.99
C VAL A 195 13.36 20.32 -13.92
N SER A 196 12.75 21.47 -13.64
CA SER A 196 13.16 22.38 -12.56
C SER A 196 13.18 21.66 -11.21
N SER A 197 12.11 20.94 -10.89
CA SER A 197 12.02 20.15 -9.67
C SER A 197 13.09 19.06 -9.59
N LEU A 198 13.36 18.36 -10.71
CA LEU A 198 14.38 17.33 -10.78
C LEU A 198 15.80 17.88 -10.57
N ILE A 199 16.13 19.01 -11.19
CA ILE A 199 17.43 19.67 -11.02
C ILE A 199 17.61 20.08 -9.56
N MET A 200 16.62 20.75 -8.95
CA MET A 200 16.71 21.17 -7.54
C MET A 200 16.82 19.98 -6.58
N ASN A 201 16.16 18.86 -6.88
CA ASN A 201 16.31 17.64 -6.08
C ASN A 201 17.74 17.08 -6.10
N VAL A 202 18.51 17.27 -7.19
CA VAL A 202 19.93 16.90 -7.22
C VAL A 202 20.73 17.79 -6.27
N PHE A 203 20.47 19.09 -6.27
CA PHE A 203 21.16 20.03 -5.38
C PHE A 203 20.75 19.91 -3.90
N HIS A 204 19.58 19.33 -3.61
CA HIS A 204 19.10 19.05 -2.26
C HIS A 204 19.39 17.63 -1.79
N ASP A 205 20.10 16.81 -2.57
CA ASP A 205 20.59 15.51 -2.12
C ASP A 205 21.63 15.73 -1.00
N PRO A 206 21.46 15.16 0.21
CA PRO A 206 22.41 15.34 1.32
C PRO A 206 23.87 15.09 0.93
N ALA A 207 24.14 14.10 0.06
CA ALA A 207 25.49 13.79 -0.40
C ALA A 207 26.10 14.89 -1.30
N ILE A 208 25.27 15.77 -1.85
CA ILE A 208 25.65 16.90 -2.70
C ILE A 208 25.76 18.18 -1.86
N ILE A 209 24.85 18.38 -0.91
CA ILE A 209 24.87 19.50 0.03
C ILE A 209 26.21 19.55 0.78
N ASP A 210 26.68 18.39 1.25
CA ASP A 210 27.90 18.26 2.04
C ASP A 210 29.19 18.42 1.21
N ARG A 211 29.10 18.55 -0.13
CA ARG A 211 30.28 18.82 -0.97
C ARG A 211 30.68 20.28 -0.84
N GLU A 212 31.91 20.54 -0.39
CA GLU A 212 32.43 21.91 -0.26
C GLU A 212 32.31 22.69 -1.57
N ASP A 213 32.77 22.09 -2.67
CA ASP A 213 32.85 22.73 -3.98
C ASP A 213 31.54 22.70 -4.77
N GLY A 214 30.54 21.91 -4.37
CA GLY A 214 29.30 21.73 -5.14
C GLY A 214 29.44 20.73 -6.29
N ILE A 215 28.66 20.95 -7.36
CA ILE A 215 28.58 20.03 -8.52
C ILE A 215 28.54 20.75 -9.86
N THR A 216 28.93 20.03 -10.91
CA THR A 216 28.92 20.53 -12.28
C THR A 216 27.61 20.26 -12.99
N LYS A 217 27.29 21.05 -14.02
CA LYS A 217 26.16 20.77 -14.92
C LYS A 217 26.27 19.37 -15.55
N ALA A 218 27.48 18.94 -15.92
CA ALA A 218 27.74 17.61 -16.48
C ALA A 218 27.30 16.49 -15.52
N TYR A 219 27.56 16.65 -14.21
CA TYR A 219 27.09 15.71 -13.20
C TYR A 219 25.56 15.63 -13.15
N VAL A 220 24.86 16.78 -13.24
CA VAL A 220 23.39 16.82 -13.26
C VAL A 220 22.85 16.12 -14.51
N ILE A 221 23.43 16.36 -15.68
CA ILE A 221 23.05 15.71 -16.94
C ILE A 221 23.24 14.19 -16.83
N GLU A 222 24.40 13.73 -16.35
CA GLU A 222 24.69 12.31 -16.21
C GLU A 222 23.73 11.63 -15.21
N ARG A 223 23.48 12.29 -14.08
CA ARG A 223 22.62 11.76 -13.02
C ARG A 223 21.16 11.68 -13.44
N LEU A 224 20.66 12.71 -14.13
CA LEU A 224 19.27 12.77 -14.58
C LEU A 224 19.05 12.05 -15.91
N LYS A 225 20.11 11.77 -16.70
CA LYS A 225 19.98 11.18 -18.06
C LYS A 225 19.01 11.97 -18.95
N LEU A 226 18.96 13.29 -18.76
CA LEU A 226 18.12 14.21 -19.54
C LEU A 226 18.92 14.85 -20.69
N PRO A 227 18.24 15.30 -21.76
CA PRO A 227 18.87 16.06 -22.83
C PRO A 227 19.58 17.32 -22.32
N GLU A 228 20.80 17.57 -22.80
CA GLU A 228 21.65 18.68 -22.35
C GLU A 228 21.02 20.05 -22.62
N ASP A 229 20.29 20.21 -23.72
CA ASP A 229 19.59 21.44 -24.09
C ASP A 229 18.50 21.79 -23.08
N MET A 230 17.72 20.80 -22.67
CA MET A 230 16.65 20.94 -21.68
C MET A 230 17.21 21.27 -20.30
N VAL A 231 18.24 20.52 -19.85
CA VAL A 231 18.91 20.80 -18.58
C VAL A 231 19.53 22.18 -18.62
N SER A 232 20.22 22.55 -19.71
CA SER A 232 20.91 23.83 -19.81
C SER A 232 19.98 25.03 -19.69
N LYS A 233 18.80 24.97 -20.31
CA LYS A 233 17.80 26.04 -20.24
C LYS A 233 17.33 26.27 -18.80
N VAL A 234 16.87 25.21 -18.14
CA VAL A 234 16.31 25.29 -16.78
C VAL A 234 17.38 25.58 -15.74
N PHE A 235 18.57 25.02 -15.93
CA PHE A 235 19.73 25.29 -15.08
C PHE A 235 20.11 26.78 -15.14
N GLN A 236 20.10 27.39 -16.34
CA GLN A 236 20.35 28.82 -16.48
C GLN A 236 19.27 29.64 -15.78
N GLN A 237 18.00 29.26 -15.91
CA GLN A 237 16.92 29.94 -15.19
C GLN A 237 17.12 29.91 -13.67
N HIS A 238 17.57 28.79 -13.09
CA HIS A 238 17.87 28.73 -11.66
C HIS A 238 19.07 29.59 -11.24
N ILE A 239 20.03 29.81 -12.13
CA ILE A 239 21.13 30.77 -11.89
C ILE A 239 20.56 32.19 -11.88
N ASP A 240 19.77 32.54 -12.90
CA ASP A 240 19.19 33.88 -13.07
C ASP A 240 18.23 34.24 -11.92
N ASP A 241 17.47 33.26 -11.45
CA ASP A 241 16.55 33.38 -10.30
C ASP A 241 17.29 33.37 -8.94
N GLY A 242 18.60 33.11 -8.92
CA GLY A 242 19.41 33.04 -7.70
C GLY A 242 19.17 31.80 -6.83
N ASN A 243 18.56 30.75 -7.39
CA ASN A 243 18.33 29.47 -6.70
C ASN A 243 19.62 28.64 -6.58
N ILE A 244 20.48 28.73 -7.58
CA ILE A 244 21.81 28.10 -7.59
C ILE A 244 22.88 29.14 -7.95
N TYR A 245 24.07 29.00 -7.38
CA TYR A 245 25.17 29.96 -7.57
C TYR A 245 26.50 29.23 -7.79
N ASN A 246 27.40 29.89 -8.52
CA ASN A 246 28.76 29.43 -8.77
C ASN A 246 29.61 29.47 -7.50
N THR A 247 30.48 28.48 -7.31
CA THR A 247 31.34 28.36 -6.13
C THR A 247 32.79 28.68 -6.45
N ILE A 248 33.60 27.65 -6.71
CA ILE A 248 35.05 27.75 -6.88
C ILE A 248 35.44 28.22 -8.28
N ASP A 249 34.57 28.02 -9.26
CA ASP A 249 34.75 28.41 -10.66
C ASP A 249 33.40 28.54 -11.38
N ASP A 250 33.47 28.80 -12.70
CA ASP A 250 32.30 28.98 -13.55
C ASP A 250 31.54 27.66 -13.86
N LEU A 251 32.07 26.52 -13.42
CA LEU A 251 31.56 25.18 -13.73
C LEU A 251 30.95 24.47 -12.52
N HIS A 252 31.24 24.91 -11.29
CA HIS A 252 30.76 24.32 -10.04
C HIS A 252 29.68 25.18 -9.39
N PHE A 253 28.58 24.53 -8.99
CA PHE A 253 27.37 25.20 -8.50
C PHE A 253 26.88 24.59 -7.18
N LYS A 254 26.23 25.42 -6.34
CA LYS A 254 25.50 25.02 -5.12
C LYS A 254 24.13 25.67 -5.05
N SER A 255 23.22 25.08 -4.26
CA SER A 255 21.90 25.67 -3.97
C SER A 255 22.02 26.78 -2.92
N ALA A 256 21.34 27.89 -3.17
CA ALA A 256 21.23 29.04 -2.26
C ALA A 256 20.36 28.75 -1.02
N MET A 257 19.52 27.71 -1.05
CA MET A 257 18.66 27.34 0.08
C MET A 257 19.39 26.60 1.23
N ASN A 258 20.67 26.25 1.03
CA ASN A 258 21.48 25.51 2.00
C ASN A 258 22.60 26.36 2.64
N GLY A 259 22.51 27.70 2.50
CA GLY A 259 23.47 28.66 3.06
C GLY A 259 22.92 29.42 4.25
#